data_AF-A0A1M4LF09-F1
#
_entry.id   AF-A0A1M4LF09-F1
#
_cell.length_a   1.000
_cell.length_b   1.000
_cell.length_c   1.000
_cell.angle_alpha   90.00
_cell.angle_beta   90.00
_cell.angle_gamma   90.00
#
_symmetry.space_group_name_H-M   'P 1'
#
loop_
_entity.id
_entity.type
_entity.pdbx_description
1 polymer ?
#
loop_
_entity_poly.entity_id
_entity_poly.type
_entity_poly.pdbx_seq_one_letter_code
_entity_poly.pdbx_strand_id
1 'polypeptide(L)'
;MYSAVTRGSKLRSNLFIWKSNPSRRKPLCMGYRVTIVNNSSETVQLCSRYWQITDANGHVQEVRGSGVVGEQPVLDPGDSYQYSSGCPLTTSSGVMVGATR
;
A
#
# COMPACT_ATOMS: atom_id res chain seq x y z
N MET A 1 8.98 0.37 11.43
CA MET A 1 7.89 -0.52 11.00
C MET A 1 6.60 0.28 11.12
N TYR A 2 5.91 0.57 10.02
CA TYR A 2 4.65 1.31 10.04
C TYR A 2 3.50 0.30 10.04
N SER A 3 2.49 0.51 10.89
CA SER A 3 1.25 -0.27 10.91
C SER A 3 0.08 0.65 11.21
N ALA A 4 -0.97 0.60 10.40
CA ALA A 4 -2.25 1.24 10.68
C ALA A 4 -3.29 0.16 11.07
N VAL A 5 -4.38 0.57 11.73
CA VAL A 5 -5.52 -0.29 12.08
C VAL A 5 -6.79 0.48 11.78
N THR A 6 -7.78 -0.13 11.12
CA THR A 6 -9.03 0.55 10.73
C THR A 6 -10.25 -0.26 11.18
N ARG A 7 -11.16 0.36 11.95
CA ARG A 7 -12.49 -0.13 12.42
C ARG A 7 -12.62 -1.66 12.62
N GLY A 8 -12.30 -2.16 13.81
CA GLY A 8 -12.63 -3.54 14.26
C GLY A 8 -11.94 -4.69 13.52
N SER A 9 -11.54 -4.46 12.27
CA SER A 9 -10.75 -5.30 11.39
C SER A 9 -9.31 -4.87 11.53
N LYS A 10 -8.50 -5.63 12.27
CA LYS A 10 -7.09 -5.27 12.51
C LYS A 10 -6.25 -5.52 11.25
N LEU A 11 -6.49 -4.74 10.20
CA LEU A 11 -5.77 -4.71 8.93
C LEU A 11 -4.37 -4.13 9.16
N ARG A 12 -3.39 -4.97 9.47
CA ARG A 12 -2.00 -4.54 9.60
C ARG A 12 -1.30 -4.50 8.24
N SER A 13 -1.17 -3.29 7.67
CA SER A 13 -0.31 -3.03 6.51
C SER A 13 1.15 -2.86 6.90
N ASN A 14 1.95 -3.89 6.67
CA ASN A 14 3.41 -3.77 6.73
C ASN A 14 3.89 -3.14 5.43
N LEU A 15 4.31 -1.86 5.46
CA LEU A 15 4.93 -1.19 4.32
C LEU A 15 6.45 -1.45 4.30
N PHE A 16 6.94 -2.20 3.30
CA PHE A 16 8.38 -2.35 3.05
C PHE A 16 8.78 -1.54 1.83
N ILE A 17 9.60 -0.49 1.99
CA ILE A 17 10.05 0.36 0.87
C ILE A 17 11.32 -0.26 0.25
N TRP A 18 11.25 -0.62 -1.03
CA TRP A 18 12.41 -1.00 -1.85
C TRP A 18 12.75 0.15 -2.82
N LYS A 19 14.00 0.60 -2.83
CA LYS A 19 14.47 1.63 -3.77
C LYS A 19 15.21 0.98 -4.92
N SER A 20 14.78 1.22 -6.16
CA SER A 20 15.57 0.86 -7.34
C SER A 20 16.77 1.79 -7.52
N ASN A 21 17.91 1.26 -7.98
CA ASN A 21 19.15 2.02 -8.22
C ASN A 21 18.94 3.13 -9.28
N PRO A 22 19.36 4.39 -9.05
CA PRO A 22 19.20 5.47 -10.02
C PRO A 22 20.03 5.20 -11.28
N SER A 23 19.36 5.06 -12.43
CA SER A 23 19.99 5.30 -13.73
C SER A 23 19.58 6.70 -14.20
N ARG A 24 20.54 7.48 -14.74
CA ARG A 24 20.45 8.93 -15.04
C ARG A 24 19.24 9.41 -15.88
N ARG A 25 18.33 8.53 -16.31
CA ARG A 25 17.21 8.84 -17.22
C ARG A 25 15.86 8.23 -16.83
N LYS A 26 15.72 7.56 -15.68
CA LYS A 26 14.44 6.96 -15.26
C LYS A 26 13.96 7.50 -13.92
N PRO A 27 12.66 7.77 -13.74
CA PRO A 27 12.12 8.10 -12.42
C PRO A 27 12.48 7.00 -11.42
N LEU A 28 12.72 7.39 -10.18
CA LEU A 28 13.06 6.46 -9.10
C LEU A 28 11.80 5.67 -8.77
N CYS A 29 11.81 4.35 -8.98
CA CYS A 29 10.69 3.52 -8.56
C CYS A 29 10.83 3.18 -7.08
N MET A 30 9.87 3.62 -6.27
CA MET A 30 9.69 3.09 -4.92
C MET A 30 8.79 1.87 -5.01
N GLY A 31 9.38 0.70 -4.83
CA GLY A 31 8.66 -0.54 -4.58
C GLY A 31 8.12 -0.55 -3.16
N TYR A 32 6.93 -1.09 -2.98
CA TYR A 32 6.37 -1.32 -1.67
C TYR A 32 5.68 -2.68 -1.59
N ARG A 33 5.82 -3.35 -0.45
CA ARG A 33 5.04 -4.54 -0.09
C ARG A 33 4.01 -4.15 0.95
N VAL A 34 2.79 -4.67 0.83
CA VAL A 34 1.71 -4.50 1.81
C VAL A 34 1.18 -5.87 2.17
N THR A 35 1.09 -6.16 3.46
CA THR A 35 0.32 -7.29 4.00
C THR A 35 -1.02 -6.78 4.51
N ILE A 36 -2.07 -7.55 4.38
CA ILE A 36 -3.43 -7.22 4.79
C ILE A 36 -3.89 -8.41 5.60
N VAL A 37 -4.23 -8.21 6.87
CA VAL A 37 -4.61 -9.31 7.76
C VAL A 37 -6.02 -9.08 8.26
N ASN A 38 -6.91 -10.04 8.05
CA ASN A 38 -8.25 -10.01 8.63
C ASN A 38 -8.20 -10.58 10.05
N ASN A 39 -8.21 -9.69 11.05
CA ASN A 39 -8.30 -10.06 12.46
C ASN A 39 -9.72 -9.86 13.02
N SER A 40 -10.73 -9.73 12.17
CA SER A 40 -12.13 -9.68 12.59
C SER A 40 -12.72 -11.09 12.66
N SER A 41 -13.93 -11.21 13.20
CA SER A 41 -14.70 -12.46 13.21
C SER A 41 -15.56 -12.66 11.95
N GLU A 42 -15.49 -11.74 11.00
CA GLU A 42 -16.30 -11.75 9.78
C GLU A 42 -15.40 -11.89 8.54
N THR A 43 -15.93 -12.46 7.46
CA THR A 43 -15.26 -12.42 6.16
C THR A 43 -15.28 -11.00 5.62
N VAL A 44 -14.11 -10.51 5.17
CA VAL A 44 -13.97 -9.15 4.62
C VAL A 44 -13.51 -9.21 3.17
N GLN A 45 -13.92 -8.25 2.35
CA GLN A 45 -13.45 -8.12 0.98
C GLN A 45 -12.76 -6.77 0.79
N LEU A 46 -11.59 -6.78 0.17
CA LEU A 46 -10.92 -5.56 -0.25
C LEU A 46 -11.54 -5.06 -1.55
N CYS A 47 -12.38 -4.03 -1.44
CA CYS A 47 -13.09 -3.46 -2.57
C CYS A 47 -12.26 -2.39 -3.29
N SER A 48 -11.58 -1.54 -2.53
CA SER A 48 -10.86 -0.39 -3.07
C SER A 48 -9.66 0.04 -2.22
N ARG A 49 -8.75 0.78 -2.86
CA ARG A 49 -7.57 1.39 -2.23
C ARG A 49 -7.53 2.89 -2.46
N TYR A 50 -7.06 3.60 -1.46
CA TYR A 50 -6.63 4.99 -1.53
C TYR A 50 -5.22 5.09 -0.98
N TRP A 51 -4.32 5.70 -1.75
CA TRP A 51 -2.97 6.04 -1.32
C TRP A 51 -2.69 7.51 -1.60
N GLN A 52 -2.13 8.17 -0.61
CA GLN A 52 -1.53 9.49 -0.69
C GLN A 52 -0.02 9.34 -0.54
N ILE A 53 0.70 9.73 -1.58
CA ILE A 53 2.14 9.54 -1.69
C ILE A 53 2.76 10.94 -1.71
N THR A 54 3.57 11.25 -0.70
CA THR A 54 4.28 12.53 -0.60
C THR A 54 5.76 12.31 -0.85
N ASP A 55 6.31 12.98 -1.86
CA ASP A 55 7.72 12.92 -2.22
C ASP A 55 8.57 13.82 -1.29
N ALA A 56 9.91 13.78 -1.43
CA ALA A 56 10.81 14.55 -0.56
C ALA A 56 10.74 16.07 -0.78
N ASN A 57 10.19 16.52 -1.91
CA ASN A 57 9.97 17.93 -2.22
C ASN A 57 8.58 18.39 -1.77
N GLY A 58 7.80 17.52 -1.13
CA GLY A 58 6.43 17.81 -0.69
C GLY A 58 5.38 17.65 -1.79
N HIS A 59 5.71 17.14 -2.97
CA HIS A 59 4.71 16.84 -3.99
C HIS A 59 3.85 15.67 -3.55
N VAL A 60 2.53 15.87 -3.63
CA VAL A 60 1.54 14.86 -3.25
C VAL A 60 0.91 14.26 -4.50
N GLN A 61 0.91 12.94 -4.57
CA GLN A 61 0.19 12.15 -5.57
C GLN A 61 -0.86 11.29 -4.88
N GLU A 62 -2.10 11.41 -5.33
CA GLU A 62 -3.18 10.53 -4.90
C GLU A 62 -3.40 9.41 -5.91
N VAL A 63 -3.54 8.18 -5.41
CA VAL A 63 -3.84 6.99 -6.19
C VAL A 63 -5.10 6.36 -5.62
N ARG A 64 -6.14 6.28 -6.45
CA ARG A 64 -7.42 5.63 -6.14
C ARG A 64 -7.65 4.51 -7.14
N GLY A 65 -8.24 3.41 -6.69
CA GLY A 65 -8.64 2.34 -7.60
C GLY A 65 -9.36 1.19 -6.92
N SER A 66 -10.04 0.41 -7.73
CA SER A 66 -10.67 -0.85 -7.30
C SER A 66 -9.59 -1.87 -6.95
N GLY A 67 -9.81 -2.57 -5.84
CA GLY A 67 -8.94 -3.63 -5.37
C GLY A 67 -7.51 -3.18 -5.06
N VAL A 68 -6.59 -4.14 -5.09
CA VAL A 68 -5.13 -3.99 -5.02
C VAL A 68 -4.52 -4.82 -6.14
N VAL A 69 -3.55 -4.26 -6.88
CA VAL A 69 -2.89 -4.94 -8.02
C VAL A 69 -3.83 -5.58 -9.06
N GLY A 70 -5.08 -5.10 -9.16
CA GLY A 70 -6.09 -5.66 -10.06
C GLY A 70 -6.99 -6.73 -9.43
N GLU A 71 -6.76 -7.08 -8.17
CA GLU A 71 -7.51 -8.09 -7.43
C GLU A 71 -8.35 -7.49 -6.31
N GLN A 72 -9.48 -8.13 -5.98
CA GLN A 72 -10.32 -7.80 -4.84
C GLN A 72 -10.38 -8.99 -3.88
N PRO A 73 -9.30 -9.25 -3.12
CA PRO A 73 -9.22 -10.43 -2.28
C PRO A 73 -10.32 -10.45 -1.22
N VAL A 74 -10.90 -11.63 -1.02
CA VAL A 74 -11.78 -11.96 0.09
C VAL A 74 -10.94 -12.68 1.15
N LEU A 75 -11.06 -12.28 2.41
CA LEU A 75 -10.28 -12.78 3.52
C LEU A 75 -11.21 -13.25 4.62
N ASP A 76 -11.12 -14.53 4.97
CA ASP A 76 -11.82 -15.08 6.12
C ASP A 76 -11.14 -14.64 7.44
N PRO A 77 -11.80 -14.81 8.60
CA PRO A 77 -11.20 -14.56 9.89
C PRO A 77 -9.84 -15.28 10.06
N GLY A 78 -8.77 -14.51 10.25
CA GLY A 78 -7.40 -15.02 10.40
C GLY A 78 -6.57 -14.99 9.12
N ASP A 79 -7.19 -14.78 7.95
CA ASP A 79 -6.48 -14.78 6.68
C ASP A 79 -5.58 -13.55 6.51
N SER A 80 -4.58 -13.72 5.64
CA SER A 80 -3.75 -12.61 5.19
C SER A 80 -3.51 -12.64 3.69
N TYR A 81 -3.44 -11.45 3.11
CA TYR A 81 -3.10 -11.22 1.72
C TYR A 81 -1.89 -10.31 1.62
N GLN A 82 -0.92 -10.65 0.77
CA GLN A 82 0.27 -9.86 0.57
C GLN A 82 0.43 -9.55 -0.91
N TYR A 83 0.69 -8.27 -1.21
CA TYR A 83 1.03 -7.84 -2.56
C TYR A 83 2.23 -6.90 -2.54
N SER A 84 2.91 -6.84 -3.68
CA SER A 84 3.95 -5.86 -3.93
C SER A 84 3.58 -5.02 -5.15
N SER A 85 3.82 -3.72 -5.08
CA SER A 85 3.57 -2.78 -6.17
C SER A 85 4.68 -1.72 -6.18
N GLY A 86 4.67 -0.84 -7.17
CA GLY A 86 5.63 0.26 -7.28
C GLY A 86 4.92 1.56 -7.60
N CYS A 87 5.45 2.67 -7.07
CA CYS A 87 5.10 4.00 -7.52
C CYS A 87 6.33 4.68 -8.11
N PRO A 88 6.25 5.25 -9.32
CA PRO A 88 7.27 6.16 -9.80
C PRO A 88 7.31 7.38 -8.89
N LEU A 89 8.50 7.75 -8.44
CA LEU A 89 8.77 8.98 -7.71
C LEU A 89 9.83 9.79 -8.43
N THR A 90 9.70 11.09 -8.33
CA THR A 90 10.69 12.08 -8.77
C THR A 90 11.87 12.20 -7.81
N THR A 91 11.73 11.72 -6.57
CA THR A 91 12.74 11.82 -5.50
C THR A 91 13.20 10.46 -4.98
N SER A 92 14.35 10.45 -4.31
CA SER A 92 14.95 9.23 -3.73
C SER A 92 14.27 8.75 -2.46
N SER A 93 13.30 9.47 -1.92
CA SER A 93 12.48 9.09 -0.77
C SER A 93 11.10 9.71 -0.85
N GLY A 94 10.14 9.11 -0.15
CA GLY A 94 8.79 9.63 0.05
C GLY A 94 8.06 8.86 1.15
N VAL A 95 6.90 9.36 1.56
CA VAL A 95 6.00 8.74 2.53
C VAL A 95 4.72 8.33 1.83
N MET A 96 4.19 7.15 2.15
CA MET A 96 2.92 6.65 1.64
C MET A 96 1.97 6.42 2.81
N VAL A 97 0.80 7.05 2.75
CA VAL A 97 -0.29 6.90 3.72
C VAL A 97 -1.55 6.53 2.96
N GLY A 98 -2.37 5.64 3.48
CA GLY A 98 -3.57 5.24 2.75
C GLY A 98 -4.57 4.48 3.58
N ALA A 99 -5.67 4.13 2.91
CA ALA A 99 -6.77 3.38 3.47
C ALA A 99 -7.33 2.42 2.41
N THR A 100 -7.82 1.28 2.87
CA THR A 100 -8.57 0.33 2.05
C THR A 100 -10.02 0.30 2.55
N ARG A 101 -10.95 0.03 1.63
CA ARG A 101 -12.37 -0.19 1.93
C ARG A 101 -12.79 -1.52 1.38
#